data_AF-A0A1M5T5N7-F1
#
_entry.id   AF-A0A1M5T5N7-F1
#
_cell.length_a   1.000
_cell.length_b   1.000
_cell.length_c   1.000
_cell.angle_alpha   90.00
_cell.angle_beta   90.00
_cell.angle_gamma   90.00
#
_symmetry.space_group_name_H-M   'P 1'
#
loop_
_entity.id
_entity.type
_entity.pdbx_description
1 polymer ?
#
loop_
_entity_poly.entity_id
_entity_poly.type
_entity_poly.pdbx_seq_one_letter_code
_entity_poly.pdbx_strand_id
1 'polypeptide(L)'
;MRLLLTLFALLFPVFVAAQDLGTVNFDFDSDVLDAEARAEIAEIAEDLKASPTYKPTVVVGYTDAVGSSGYNQDLGLRRARAVARELVAQGVPVERIGTVESRGENELLVSVSAPLRANRRATVTLDDMLAACRSYRDIAINSASVGDQLQNDLRARLAEAVTAYAFYEANGRNGPAFQMAGAAREDCGIAIGYVNDSLRKVEYAQRCICNSTRLRTAMSGR
;
A
#
# COMPACT_ATOMS: atom_id res chain seq x y z
N MET A 1 -3.59 11.98 55.81
CA MET A 1 -3.04 12.86 54.76
C MET A 1 -2.76 11.99 53.53
N ARG A 2 -3.78 11.77 52.67
CA ARG A 2 -3.64 10.98 51.43
C ARG A 2 -3.33 11.94 50.28
N LEU A 3 -2.12 11.82 49.76
CA LEU A 3 -1.58 12.61 48.65
C LEU A 3 -2.34 12.22 47.37
N LEU A 4 -3.13 13.13 46.79
CA LEU A 4 -3.67 12.96 45.44
C LEU A 4 -2.53 13.21 44.43
N LEU A 5 -2.06 12.16 43.76
CA LEU A 5 -1.27 12.31 42.54
C LEU A 5 -2.21 12.62 41.37
N THR A 6 -2.07 13.81 40.78
CA THR A 6 -2.71 14.23 39.54
C THR A 6 -2.03 13.51 38.36
N LEU A 7 -2.80 12.70 37.64
CA LEU A 7 -2.39 12.05 36.40
C LEU A 7 -2.41 13.08 35.26
N PHE A 8 -1.25 13.61 34.89
CA PHE A 8 -1.11 14.47 33.71
C PHE A 8 -0.95 13.59 32.47
N ALA A 9 -2.05 13.39 31.73
CA ALA A 9 -2.02 12.68 30.46
C ALA A 9 -1.30 13.55 29.42
N LEU A 10 -0.07 13.19 29.07
CA LEU A 10 0.67 13.78 27.97
C LEU A 10 -0.01 13.38 26.64
N LEU A 11 -0.69 14.34 26.01
CA LEU A 11 -1.18 14.24 24.64
C LEU A 11 0.01 14.32 23.69
N PHE A 12 0.62 13.18 23.38
CA PHE A 12 1.52 13.06 22.22
C PHE A 12 0.68 12.96 20.95
N PRO A 13 0.95 13.79 19.91
CA PRO A 13 0.31 13.60 18.61
C PRO A 13 0.83 12.30 17.99
N VAL A 14 -0.06 11.34 17.78
CA VAL A 14 0.25 10.10 17.05
C VAL A 14 0.44 10.48 15.58
N PHE A 15 1.68 10.59 15.14
CA PHE A 15 2.00 10.54 13.72
C PHE A 15 1.73 9.12 13.23
N VAL A 16 0.69 8.95 12.41
CA VAL A 16 0.38 7.68 11.76
C VAL A 16 1.33 7.54 10.56
N ALA A 17 2.47 6.89 10.79
CA ALA A 17 3.30 6.32 9.73
C ALA A 17 2.63 5.05 9.19
N ALA A 18 2.94 4.67 7.94
CA ALA A 18 2.57 3.36 7.41
C ALA A 18 2.91 2.29 8.44
N GLN A 19 1.95 1.41 8.76
CA GLN A 19 2.17 0.39 9.77
C GLN A 19 3.23 -0.57 9.24
N ASP A 20 4.45 -0.41 9.74
CA ASP A 20 5.58 -1.27 9.44
C ASP A 20 5.34 -2.64 10.08
N LEU A 21 5.39 -3.70 9.27
CA LEU A 21 5.21 -5.07 9.74
C LEU A 21 6.56 -5.76 9.92
N GLY A 22 7.60 -5.32 9.21
CA GLY A 22 8.91 -5.90 9.37
C GLY A 22 9.83 -5.69 8.18
N THR A 23 11.09 -6.03 8.42
CA THR A 23 12.17 -6.00 7.44
C THR A 23 12.79 -7.38 7.34
N VAL A 24 13.09 -7.81 6.12
CA VAL A 24 13.74 -9.07 5.80
C VAL A 24 15.09 -8.80 5.15
N ASN A 25 16.17 -9.40 5.63
CA ASN A 25 17.51 -9.18 5.10
C ASN A 25 17.98 -10.29 4.13
N PHE A 26 18.96 -9.95 3.30
CA PHE A 26 19.52 -10.84 2.28
C PHE A 26 21.05 -10.87 2.28
N ASP A 27 21.58 -12.00 1.85
CA ASP A 27 23.01 -12.14 1.53
C ASP A 27 23.42 -11.29 0.34
N PHE A 28 24.74 -11.12 0.20
CA PHE A 28 25.30 -10.37 -0.92
C PHE A 28 24.89 -11.01 -2.24
N ASP A 29 24.47 -10.16 -3.18
CA ASP A 29 24.06 -10.55 -4.53
C ASP A 29 22.96 -11.63 -4.61
N SER A 30 22.13 -11.75 -3.57
CA SER A 30 21.14 -12.81 -3.44
C SER A 30 19.72 -12.30 -3.20
N ASP A 31 18.74 -13.03 -3.75
CA ASP A 31 17.31 -12.98 -3.44
C ASP A 31 16.81 -14.28 -2.77
N VAL A 32 17.73 -15.16 -2.36
CA VAL A 32 17.42 -16.38 -1.63
C VAL A 32 17.08 -16.06 -0.18
N LEU A 33 15.94 -16.58 0.29
CA LEU A 33 15.50 -16.49 1.69
C LEU A 33 16.18 -17.59 2.51
N ASP A 34 17.10 -17.17 3.39
CA ASP A 34 17.72 -18.03 4.40
C ASP A 34 16.71 -18.39 5.52
N ALA A 35 17.18 -19.14 6.53
CA ALA A 35 16.32 -19.57 7.63
C ALA A 35 15.84 -18.41 8.52
N GLU A 36 16.66 -17.37 8.69
CA GLU A 36 16.33 -16.17 9.48
C GLU A 36 15.24 -15.38 8.76
N ALA A 37 15.43 -15.10 7.47
CA ALA A 37 14.47 -14.41 6.62
C ALA A 37 13.12 -15.14 6.57
N ARG A 38 13.12 -16.48 6.51
CA ARG A 38 11.88 -17.27 6.54
C ARG A 38 11.15 -17.18 7.88
N ALA A 39 11.88 -17.14 8.99
CA ALA A 39 11.29 -16.96 10.30
C ALA A 39 10.66 -15.57 10.45
N GLU A 40 11.35 -14.52 10.01
CA GLU A 40 10.82 -13.14 10.00
C GLU A 40 9.55 -13.04 9.15
N ILE A 41 9.53 -13.65 7.95
CA ILE A 41 8.34 -13.66 7.09
C ILE A 41 7.18 -14.44 7.73
N ALA A 42 7.47 -15.52 8.46
CA ALA A 42 6.44 -16.27 9.17
C ALA A 42 5.78 -15.43 10.27
N GLU A 43 6.55 -14.64 11.04
CA GLU A 43 6.01 -13.71 12.02
C GLU A 43 5.12 -12.63 11.37
N ILE A 44 5.59 -12.02 10.29
CA ILE A 44 4.81 -11.05 9.49
C ILE A 44 3.50 -11.69 8.99
N ALA A 45 3.55 -12.95 8.53
CA ALA A 45 2.39 -13.67 8.04
C ALA A 45 1.36 -13.92 9.14
N GLU A 46 1.79 -14.25 10.37
CA GLU A 46 0.88 -14.39 11.51
C GLU A 46 0.21 -13.06 11.86
N ASP A 47 0.97 -11.97 11.90
CA ASP A 47 0.42 -10.63 12.16
C ASP A 47 -0.62 -10.22 11.11
N LEU A 48 -0.33 -10.51 9.83
CA LEU A 48 -1.26 -10.28 8.74
C LEU A 48 -2.54 -11.11 8.91
N LYS A 49 -2.43 -12.41 9.23
CA LYS A 49 -3.59 -13.28 9.44
C LYS A 49 -4.41 -12.88 10.66
N ALA A 50 -3.78 -12.39 11.72
CA ALA A 50 -4.44 -11.89 12.93
C ALA A 50 -5.12 -10.53 12.72
N SER A 51 -4.71 -9.75 11.73
CA SER A 51 -5.27 -8.42 11.47
C SER A 51 -6.68 -8.49 10.87
N PRO A 52 -7.72 -7.96 11.57
CA PRO A 52 -9.10 -7.94 11.07
C PRO A 52 -9.31 -6.91 9.95
N THR A 53 -8.35 -6.00 9.74
CA THR A 53 -8.45 -4.96 8.71
C THR A 53 -7.85 -5.47 7.40
N TYR A 54 -8.58 -5.31 6.30
CA TYR A 54 -8.15 -5.74 4.97
C TYR A 54 -7.30 -4.65 4.28
N LYS A 55 -6.16 -4.29 4.89
CA LYS A 55 -5.19 -3.41 4.22
C LYS A 55 -4.29 -4.27 3.32
N PRO A 56 -4.14 -3.96 2.01
CA PRO A 56 -3.15 -4.61 1.17
C PRO A 56 -1.75 -4.39 1.74
N THR A 57 -0.79 -5.27 1.49
CA THR A 57 0.62 -5.06 1.84
C THR A 57 1.36 -4.30 0.75
N VAL A 58 2.37 -3.53 1.13
CA VAL A 58 3.43 -3.06 0.24
C VAL A 58 4.69 -3.81 0.60
N VAL A 59 5.29 -4.45 -0.40
CA VAL A 59 6.57 -5.14 -0.28
C VAL A 59 7.59 -4.41 -1.16
N VAL A 60 8.57 -3.79 -0.53
CA VAL A 60 9.60 -3.00 -1.24
C VAL A 60 10.96 -3.65 -1.06
N GLY A 61 11.66 -3.92 -2.16
CA GLY A 61 13.02 -4.44 -2.13
C GLY A 61 14.07 -3.35 -2.33
N TYR A 62 15.21 -3.54 -1.66
CA TYR A 62 16.34 -2.61 -1.63
C TYR A 62 17.65 -3.36 -1.84
N THR A 63 18.67 -2.63 -2.25
CA THR A 63 20.05 -3.12 -2.35
C THR A 63 21.01 -2.25 -1.57
N ASP A 64 22.25 -2.69 -1.43
CA ASP A 64 23.34 -1.78 -1.10
C ASP A 64 23.75 -0.97 -2.35
N ALA A 65 24.73 -0.08 -2.19
CA ALA A 65 25.16 0.82 -3.26
C ALA A 65 26.06 0.15 -4.31
N VAL A 66 26.39 -1.13 -4.16
CA VAL A 66 27.32 -1.82 -5.05
C VAL A 66 26.58 -2.31 -6.30
N GLY A 67 27.08 -1.95 -7.48
CA GLY A 67 26.51 -2.36 -8.76
C GLY A 67 25.93 -1.20 -9.57
N SER A 68 25.35 -1.51 -10.72
CA SER A 68 24.66 -0.51 -11.55
C SER A 68 23.22 -0.30 -11.08
N SER A 69 22.68 0.89 -11.29
CA SER A 69 21.30 1.22 -10.88
C SER A 69 20.26 0.27 -11.47
N GLY A 70 20.41 -0.09 -12.76
CA GLY A 70 19.52 -1.07 -13.40
C GLY A 70 19.63 -2.46 -12.77
N TYR A 71 20.83 -2.91 -12.44
CA TYR A 71 21.05 -4.18 -11.76
C TYR A 71 20.40 -4.20 -10.37
N ASN A 72 20.60 -3.14 -9.60
CA ASN A 72 20.07 -2.99 -8.26
C ASN A 72 18.55 -2.88 -8.25
N GLN A 73 17.97 -2.18 -9.22
CA GLN A 73 16.53 -2.14 -9.41
C GLN A 73 15.95 -3.55 -9.63
N ASP A 74 16.57 -4.34 -10.51
CA ASP A 74 16.16 -5.71 -10.80
C ASP A 74 16.35 -6.65 -9.60
N LEU A 75 17.49 -6.57 -8.91
CA LEU A 75 17.78 -7.39 -7.72
C LEU A 75 16.83 -7.07 -6.57
N GLY A 76 16.57 -5.79 -6.29
CA GLY A 76 15.57 -5.39 -5.30
C GLY A 76 14.18 -5.93 -5.66
N LEU A 77 13.79 -5.94 -6.93
CA LEU A 77 12.49 -6.46 -7.35
C LEU A 77 12.39 -7.98 -7.15
N ARG A 78 13.48 -8.71 -7.42
CA ARG A 78 13.55 -10.16 -7.13
C ARG A 78 13.38 -10.45 -5.65
N ARG A 79 14.04 -9.68 -4.76
CA ARG A 79 13.88 -9.77 -3.30
C ARG A 79 12.45 -9.52 -2.84
N ALA A 80 11.83 -8.43 -3.32
CA ALA A 80 10.45 -8.11 -2.98
C ALA A 80 9.49 -9.25 -3.40
N ARG A 81 9.68 -9.81 -4.60
CA ARG A 81 8.90 -10.95 -5.09
C ARG A 81 9.15 -12.23 -4.29
N ALA A 82 10.38 -12.46 -3.81
CA ALA A 82 10.70 -13.61 -2.97
C ALA A 82 9.92 -13.55 -1.65
N VAL A 83 9.92 -12.40 -0.98
CA VAL A 83 9.14 -12.16 0.24
C VAL A 83 7.64 -12.32 -0.02
N ALA A 84 7.11 -11.70 -1.08
CA ALA A 84 5.69 -11.82 -1.44
C ALA A 84 5.24 -13.27 -1.66
N ARG A 85 6.04 -14.06 -2.38
CA ARG A 85 5.74 -15.49 -2.59
C ARG A 85 5.77 -16.28 -1.30
N GLU A 86 6.72 -15.99 -0.43
CA GLU A 86 6.83 -16.66 0.87
C GLU A 86 5.65 -16.31 1.77
N LEU A 87 5.22 -15.05 1.84
CA LEU A 87 4.01 -14.65 2.58
C LEU A 87 2.77 -15.46 2.14
N VAL A 88 2.59 -15.65 0.83
CA VAL A 88 1.51 -16.48 0.29
C VAL A 88 1.69 -17.95 0.68
N ALA A 89 2.92 -18.47 0.64
CA ALA A 89 3.22 -19.84 1.08
C ALA A 89 2.94 -20.06 2.59
N GLN A 90 3.10 -19.01 3.41
CA GLN A 90 2.76 -18.98 4.84
C GLN A 90 1.25 -18.80 5.12
N GLY A 91 0.43 -18.74 4.06
CA GLY A 91 -1.03 -18.70 4.14
C GLY A 91 -1.64 -17.30 4.18
N VAL A 92 -0.87 -16.24 3.88
CA VAL A 92 -1.45 -14.92 3.62
C VAL A 92 -2.22 -15.00 2.29
N PRO A 93 -3.51 -14.62 2.24
CA PRO A 93 -4.26 -14.64 0.99
C PRO A 93 -3.60 -13.78 -0.08
N VAL A 94 -3.53 -14.27 -1.32
CA VAL A 94 -2.84 -13.57 -2.42
C VAL A 94 -3.43 -12.19 -2.67
N GLU A 95 -4.74 -12.04 -2.45
CA GLU A 95 -5.48 -10.79 -2.55
C GLU A 95 -5.09 -9.73 -1.50
N ARG A 96 -4.36 -10.12 -0.44
CA ARG A 96 -3.75 -9.18 0.51
C ARG A 96 -2.40 -8.67 0.04
N ILE A 97 -1.76 -9.29 -0.95
CA ILE A 97 -0.51 -8.81 -1.51
C ILE A 97 -0.80 -7.69 -2.50
N GLY A 98 -0.57 -6.45 -2.07
CA GLY A 98 -0.85 -5.25 -2.86
C GLY A 98 0.29 -4.89 -3.81
N THR A 99 1.14 -3.97 -3.37
CA THR A 99 2.25 -3.45 -4.18
C THR A 99 3.51 -4.28 -3.95
N VAL A 100 4.21 -4.67 -5.03
CA VAL A 100 5.53 -5.32 -4.98
C VAL A 100 6.47 -4.55 -5.89
N GLU A 101 7.43 -3.84 -5.32
CA GLU A 101 8.30 -2.93 -6.07
C GLU A 101 9.75 -2.93 -5.55
N SER A 102 10.60 -2.16 -6.21
CA SER A 102 12.01 -2.00 -5.86
C SER A 102 12.39 -0.54 -5.81
N ARG A 103 13.25 -0.19 -4.86
CA ARG A 103 13.92 1.11 -4.80
C ARG A 103 15.39 1.02 -5.20
N GLY A 104 15.89 -0.18 -5.50
CA GLY A 104 17.30 -0.43 -5.74
C GLY A 104 18.15 0.13 -4.60
N GLU A 105 19.19 0.89 -4.96
CA GLU A 105 20.11 1.57 -4.06
C GLU A 105 19.65 2.96 -3.61
N ASN A 106 18.51 3.45 -4.09
CA ASN A 106 18.12 4.87 -3.94
C ASN A 106 17.68 5.24 -2.50
N GLU A 107 17.43 4.25 -1.64
CA GLU A 107 16.94 4.42 -0.27
C GLU A 107 17.72 3.52 0.70
N LEU A 108 19.02 3.77 0.80
CA LEU A 108 19.89 3.09 1.76
C LEU A 108 19.42 3.36 3.19
N LEU A 109 19.30 2.29 3.99
CA LEU A 109 19.00 2.42 5.42
C LEU A 109 20.17 3.07 6.15
N VAL A 110 21.39 2.67 5.78
CA VAL A 110 22.64 3.28 6.24
C VAL A 110 23.32 3.86 5.01
N SER A 111 23.50 5.19 5.00
CA SER A 111 24.05 5.93 3.86
C SER A 111 25.57 5.74 3.73
N VAL A 112 25.96 4.54 3.31
CA VAL A 112 27.35 4.12 3.05
C VAL A 112 27.43 3.39 1.72
N SER A 113 28.54 3.58 1.00
CA SER A 113 28.79 2.92 -0.29
C SER A 113 29.26 1.46 -0.15
N ALA A 114 29.72 1.08 1.05
CA ALA A 114 30.16 -0.28 1.34
C ALA A 114 28.97 -1.27 1.34
N PRO A 115 29.18 -2.53 0.91
CA PRO A 115 28.13 -3.53 0.92
C PRO A 115 27.73 -3.88 2.36
N LEU A 116 26.52 -3.51 2.75
CA LEU A 116 26.02 -3.68 4.13
C LEU A 116 24.75 -4.53 4.14
N ARG A 117 24.72 -5.59 4.98
CA ARG A 117 23.56 -6.49 5.10
C ARG A 117 22.28 -5.74 5.43
N ALA A 118 22.37 -4.74 6.30
CA ALA A 118 21.24 -3.88 6.66
C ALA A 118 20.62 -3.14 5.46
N ASN A 119 21.39 -2.83 4.41
CA ASN A 119 20.85 -2.20 3.20
C ASN A 119 20.24 -3.23 2.24
N ARG A 120 20.75 -4.46 2.22
CA ARG A 120 20.22 -5.58 1.44
C ARG A 120 18.98 -6.14 2.13
N ARG A 121 17.83 -5.53 1.85
CA ARG A 121 16.59 -5.82 2.56
C ARG A 121 15.38 -5.79 1.65
N ALA A 122 14.28 -6.35 2.14
CA ALA A 122 12.94 -6.01 1.71
C ALA A 122 12.12 -5.61 2.94
N THR A 123 11.26 -4.61 2.81
CA THR A 123 10.33 -4.21 3.87
C THR A 123 8.93 -4.68 3.52
N VAL A 124 8.15 -5.03 4.53
CA VAL A 124 6.73 -5.31 4.41
C VAL A 124 6.00 -4.29 5.27
N THR A 125 5.15 -3.49 4.64
CA THR A 125 4.30 -2.54 5.35
C THR A 125 2.86 -2.79 4.93
N LEU A 126 1.91 -2.31 5.73
CA LEU A 126 0.55 -2.19 5.24
C LEU A 126 0.46 -0.99 4.32
N ASP A 127 -0.06 -1.22 3.11
CA ASP A 127 -0.38 -0.17 2.16
C ASP A 127 -1.35 0.77 2.83
N ASP A 128 -0.78 1.92 3.14
CA ASP A 128 -1.54 2.95 3.75
C ASP A 128 -2.37 3.68 2.71
N MET A 129 -2.29 3.38 1.40
CA MET A 129 -2.95 3.92 0.18
C MET A 129 -3.78 5.20 0.40
N LEU A 130 -4.70 5.17 1.35
CA LEU A 130 -5.18 6.31 2.12
C LEU A 130 -4.13 7.40 2.47
N ALA A 131 -2.88 7.14 2.86
CA ALA A 131 -1.90 8.17 3.23
C ALA A 131 -1.42 8.96 2.00
N ALA A 132 -1.10 8.26 0.91
CA ALA A 132 -0.79 8.87 -0.38
C ALA A 132 -2.00 9.56 -1.02
N CYS A 133 -3.22 9.12 -0.73
CA CYS A 133 -4.44 9.80 -1.20
C CYS A 133 -4.90 10.93 -0.28
N ARG A 134 -4.57 10.89 1.02
CA ARG A 134 -4.80 11.98 1.97
C ARG A 134 -3.94 13.19 1.60
N SER A 135 -2.77 13.00 0.97
CA SER A 135 -2.02 14.13 0.41
C SER A 135 -2.71 14.81 -0.79
N TYR A 136 -3.79 14.23 -1.34
CA TYR A 136 -4.59 14.79 -2.43
C TYR A 136 -5.91 15.46 -1.97
N ARG A 137 -6.21 15.54 -0.66
CA ARG A 137 -7.41 16.27 -0.17
C ARG A 137 -7.32 16.74 1.28
N ASP A 138 -7.86 17.94 1.56
CA ASP A 138 -7.95 18.56 2.90
C ASP A 138 -9.20 18.20 3.72
N ILE A 139 -10.01 17.21 3.32
CA ILE A 139 -11.30 16.92 3.98
C ILE A 139 -11.23 15.58 4.73
N ALA A 140 -11.47 15.63 6.05
CA ALA A 140 -11.68 14.44 6.87
C ALA A 140 -12.92 13.67 6.42
N ILE A 141 -12.78 12.38 6.09
CA ILE A 141 -13.91 11.49 5.78
C ILE A 141 -14.29 10.77 7.08
N ASN A 142 -15.42 11.14 7.66
CA ASN A 142 -16.01 10.52 8.86
C ASN A 142 -17.52 10.35 8.70
N SER A 143 -18.17 9.55 9.54
CA SER A 143 -19.62 9.29 9.44
C SER A 143 -20.47 10.58 9.36
N ALA A 144 -20.09 11.64 10.09
CA ALA A 144 -20.79 12.92 10.05
C ALA A 144 -20.68 13.69 8.71
N SER A 145 -19.73 13.33 7.84
CA SER A 145 -19.48 13.94 6.53
C SER A 145 -19.79 13.01 5.34
N VAL A 146 -20.16 11.76 5.61
CA VAL A 146 -20.49 10.71 4.62
C VAL A 146 -22.00 10.79 4.29
N GLY A 147 -22.46 11.97 3.88
CA GLY A 147 -23.85 12.20 3.47
C GLY A 147 -24.07 12.10 1.95
N ASP A 148 -25.18 12.66 1.46
CA ASP A 148 -25.54 12.66 0.04
C ASP A 148 -24.47 13.30 -0.86
N GLN A 149 -23.72 14.28 -0.33
CA GLN A 149 -22.63 14.91 -1.07
C GLN A 149 -21.51 13.91 -1.43
N LEU A 150 -21.06 13.10 -0.48
CA LEU A 150 -20.07 12.06 -0.76
C LEU A 150 -20.67 10.99 -1.68
N GLN A 151 -21.92 10.59 -1.45
CA GLN A 151 -22.59 9.62 -2.31
C GLN A 151 -22.67 10.08 -3.77
N ASN A 152 -22.93 11.37 -4.00
CA ASN A 152 -22.97 11.95 -5.34
C ASN A 152 -21.58 12.07 -5.99
N ASP A 153 -20.55 12.44 -5.22
CA ASP A 153 -19.16 12.45 -5.71
C ASP A 153 -18.69 11.05 -6.13
N LEU A 154 -18.98 10.03 -5.30
CA LEU A 154 -18.66 8.63 -5.62
C LEU A 154 -19.37 8.16 -6.88
N ARG A 155 -20.64 8.51 -7.07
CA ARG A 155 -21.39 8.19 -8.30
C ARG A 155 -20.79 8.86 -9.53
N ALA A 156 -20.37 10.11 -9.43
CA ALA A 156 -19.73 10.81 -10.53
C ALA A 156 -18.40 10.14 -10.92
N ARG A 157 -17.59 9.78 -9.93
CA ARG A 157 -16.34 9.04 -10.12
C ARG A 157 -16.55 7.65 -10.71
N LEU A 158 -17.55 6.92 -10.24
CA LEU A 158 -17.93 5.64 -10.83
C LEU A 158 -18.29 5.81 -12.30
N ALA A 159 -19.11 6.81 -12.64
CA ALA A 159 -19.53 7.06 -14.02
C ALA A 159 -18.34 7.36 -14.94
N GLU A 160 -17.38 8.17 -14.48
CA GLU A 160 -16.12 8.46 -15.18
C GLU A 160 -15.31 7.17 -15.41
N ALA A 161 -15.13 6.36 -14.37
CA ALA A 161 -14.38 5.11 -14.43
C ALA A 161 -15.03 4.07 -15.37
N VAL A 162 -16.36 3.90 -15.30
CA VAL A 162 -17.12 3.03 -16.20
C VAL A 162 -16.94 3.46 -17.65
N THR A 163 -17.05 4.77 -17.91
CA THR A 163 -16.91 5.32 -19.27
C THR A 163 -15.50 5.10 -19.82
N ALA A 164 -14.48 5.38 -19.01
CA ALA A 164 -13.08 5.19 -19.40
C ALA A 164 -12.78 3.69 -19.64
N TYR A 165 -13.24 2.80 -18.76
CA TYR A 165 -13.02 1.37 -18.90
C TYR A 165 -13.64 0.85 -20.20
N ALA A 166 -14.91 1.18 -20.46
CA ALA A 166 -15.61 0.77 -21.69
C ALA A 166 -14.92 1.31 -22.95
N PHE A 167 -14.44 2.55 -22.92
CA PHE A 167 -13.67 3.13 -24.02
C PHE A 167 -12.39 2.32 -24.30
N TYR A 168 -11.61 2.04 -23.27
CA TYR A 168 -10.36 1.29 -23.42
C TYR A 168 -10.61 -0.16 -23.88
N GLU A 169 -11.59 -0.84 -23.30
CA GLU A 169 -12.00 -2.19 -23.66
C GLU A 169 -12.43 -2.28 -25.13
N ALA A 170 -13.31 -1.38 -25.57
CA ALA A 170 -13.78 -1.33 -26.97
C ALA A 170 -12.66 -1.06 -27.99
N ASN A 171 -11.58 -0.41 -27.55
CA ASN A 171 -10.41 -0.11 -28.38
C ASN A 171 -9.26 -1.11 -28.19
N GLY A 172 -9.47 -2.20 -27.44
CA GLY A 172 -8.44 -3.22 -27.16
C GLY A 172 -7.21 -2.67 -26.41
N ARG A 173 -7.36 -1.59 -25.65
CA ARG A 173 -6.26 -0.94 -24.92
C ARG A 173 -6.21 -1.47 -23.49
N ASN A 174 -5.15 -2.20 -23.15
CA ASN A 174 -4.98 -2.80 -21.82
C ASN A 174 -3.87 -2.12 -20.99
N GLY A 175 -3.57 -0.85 -21.26
CA GLY A 175 -2.50 -0.09 -20.61
C GLY A 175 -2.81 0.37 -19.19
N PRO A 176 -1.93 1.16 -18.55
CA PRO A 176 -2.11 1.63 -17.18
C PRO A 176 -3.45 2.34 -16.93
N ALA A 177 -3.91 3.16 -17.88
CA ALA A 177 -5.19 3.84 -17.76
C ALA A 177 -6.40 2.89 -17.77
N PHE A 178 -6.32 1.75 -18.48
CA PHE A 178 -7.36 0.71 -18.44
C PHE A 178 -7.42 0.03 -17.08
N GLN A 179 -6.26 -0.36 -16.54
CA GLN A 179 -6.17 -0.98 -15.22
C GLN A 179 -6.70 -0.05 -14.13
N MET A 180 -6.34 1.24 -14.17
CA MET A 180 -6.83 2.24 -13.23
C MET A 180 -8.34 2.50 -13.39
N ALA A 181 -8.86 2.46 -14.62
CA ALA A 181 -10.30 2.56 -14.85
C ALA A 181 -11.06 1.37 -14.25
N GLY A 182 -10.50 0.16 -14.37
CA GLY A 182 -11.05 -1.05 -13.76
C GLY A 182 -11.11 -0.95 -12.24
N ALA A 183 -9.98 -0.60 -11.62
CA ALA A 183 -9.89 -0.46 -10.16
C ALA A 183 -10.81 0.65 -9.62
N ALA A 184 -10.85 1.82 -10.27
CA ALA A 184 -11.75 2.90 -9.88
C ALA A 184 -13.22 2.49 -10.01
N ARG A 185 -13.58 1.78 -11.09
CA ARG A 185 -14.95 1.30 -11.32
C ARG A 185 -15.38 0.34 -10.20
N GLU A 186 -14.51 -0.60 -9.85
CA GLU A 186 -14.79 -1.59 -8.80
C GLU A 186 -14.97 -0.91 -7.43
N ASP A 187 -13.98 -0.13 -6.98
CA ASP A 187 -14.00 0.48 -5.66
C ASP A 187 -15.13 1.50 -5.49
N CYS A 188 -15.38 2.33 -6.50
CA CYS A 188 -16.49 3.28 -6.46
C CYS A 188 -17.85 2.55 -6.46
N GLY A 189 -17.97 1.46 -7.21
CA GLY A 189 -19.17 0.61 -7.20
C GLY A 189 -19.46 0.04 -5.82
N ILE A 190 -18.44 -0.53 -5.18
CA ILE A 190 -18.56 -1.07 -3.83
C ILE A 190 -18.90 0.04 -2.82
N ALA A 191 -18.23 1.20 -2.89
CA ALA A 191 -18.46 2.32 -1.99
C ALA A 191 -19.92 2.82 -2.01
N ILE A 192 -20.50 2.95 -3.21
CA ILE A 192 -21.88 3.41 -3.42
C ILE A 192 -22.89 2.41 -2.86
N GLY A 193 -22.57 1.12 -2.87
CA GLY A 193 -23.43 0.04 -2.37
C GLY A 193 -23.64 0.06 -0.86
N TYR A 194 -22.81 0.80 -0.12
CA TYR A 194 -22.93 0.92 1.33
C TYR A 194 -23.74 2.16 1.78
N VAL A 195 -24.38 2.04 2.95
CA VAL A 195 -25.16 3.12 3.59
C VAL A 195 -24.25 4.22 4.15
N ASN A 196 -24.82 5.44 4.26
CA ASN A 196 -24.16 6.72 4.56
C ASN A 196 -23.32 6.74 5.87
N ASP A 197 -23.51 5.83 6.83
CA ASP A 197 -22.73 5.83 8.08
C ASP A 197 -21.85 4.59 8.30
N SER A 198 -21.67 3.74 7.28
CA SER A 198 -20.89 2.52 7.47
C SER A 198 -19.37 2.77 7.40
N LEU A 199 -18.62 2.14 8.31
CA LEU A 199 -17.15 2.12 8.27
C LEU A 199 -16.62 1.62 6.91
N ARG A 200 -17.31 0.62 6.34
CA ARG A 200 -16.98 0.07 5.02
C ARG A 200 -17.16 1.09 3.90
N LYS A 201 -18.20 1.94 3.96
CA LYS A 201 -18.36 3.03 3.00
C LYS A 201 -17.19 3.99 3.03
N VAL A 202 -16.73 4.38 4.21
CA VAL A 202 -15.57 5.27 4.36
C VAL A 202 -14.34 4.67 3.70
N GLU A 203 -14.07 3.40 3.98
CA GLU A 203 -12.93 2.68 3.42
C GLU A 203 -12.98 2.60 1.88
N TYR A 204 -14.07 2.11 1.32
CA TYR A 204 -14.20 2.00 -0.14
C TYR A 204 -14.32 3.35 -0.83
N ALA A 205 -14.92 4.35 -0.19
CA ALA A 205 -14.96 5.72 -0.71
C ALA A 205 -13.55 6.29 -0.87
N GLN A 206 -12.66 6.04 0.10
CA GLN A 206 -11.28 6.47 0.00
C GLN A 206 -10.55 5.76 -1.15
N ARG A 207 -10.71 4.44 -1.29
CA ARG A 207 -10.14 3.66 -2.41
C ARG A 207 -10.64 4.15 -3.78
N CYS A 208 -11.94 4.39 -3.88
CA CYS A 208 -12.57 4.99 -5.07
C CYS A 208 -11.92 6.32 -5.44
N ILE A 209 -11.79 7.23 -4.46
CA ILE A 209 -11.19 8.55 -4.68
C ILE A 209 -9.74 8.43 -5.15
N CYS A 210 -8.94 7.56 -4.52
CA CYS A 210 -7.57 7.26 -4.91
C CYS A 210 -7.47 6.85 -6.38
N ASN A 211 -8.18 5.78 -6.73
CA ASN A 211 -8.09 5.17 -8.05
C ASN A 211 -8.66 6.08 -9.14
N SER A 212 -9.68 6.85 -8.81
CA SER A 212 -10.21 7.89 -9.72
C SER A 212 -9.20 8.99 -10.03
N THR A 213 -8.41 9.43 -9.03
CA THR A 213 -7.37 10.44 -9.26
C THR A 213 -6.24 9.87 -10.12
N ARG A 214 -5.79 8.64 -9.83
CA ARG A 214 -4.77 7.95 -10.64
C ARG A 214 -5.23 7.75 -12.08
N LEU A 215 -6.49 7.39 -12.28
CA LEU A 215 -7.11 7.29 -13.60
C LEU A 215 -7.01 8.63 -14.36
N ARG A 216 -7.40 9.74 -13.73
CA ARG A 216 -7.31 11.07 -14.38
C ARG A 216 -5.88 11.43 -14.77
N THR A 217 -4.91 11.17 -13.91
CA THR A 217 -3.49 11.38 -14.24
C THR A 217 -3.09 10.54 -15.45
N ALA A 218 -3.41 9.24 -15.42
CA ALA A 218 -3.11 8.32 -16.53
C ALA A 218 -3.80 8.72 -17.85
N MET A 219 -5.00 9.29 -17.79
CA MET A 219 -5.72 9.82 -18.96
C MET A 219 -5.11 11.12 -19.49
N SER A 220 -4.50 11.93 -18.60
CA SER A 220 -3.92 13.23 -18.96
C SER A 220 -2.57 13.12 -19.69
N GLY A 221 -1.97 11.93 -19.72
CA GLY A 221 -0.71 11.66 -20.44
C GLY A 221 0.50 12.47 -19.94
N ARG A 222 0.41 13.03 -18.73
CA ARG A 222 1.51 13.72 -18.04
C ARG A 222 2.29 12.78 -17.13
#